data_AF-A0A3B8HY38-F1
#
_entry.id   AF-A0A3B8HY38-F1
#
_cell.length_a   1.000
_cell.length_b   1.000
_cell.length_c   1.000
_cell.angle_alpha   90.00
_cell.angle_beta   90.00
_cell.angle_gamma   90.00
#
_symmetry.space_group_name_H-M   'P 1'
#
loop_
_entity.id
_entity.type
_entity.pdbx_description
1 polymer ?
#
loop_
_entity_poly.entity_id
_entity_poly.type
_entity_poly.pdbx_seq_one_letter_code
_entity_poly.pdbx_strand_id
1 'polypeptide(L)'
;MNYHSIRHEIVTELEIKKSRFITWVSPICSQAEAEQIIAAARQRWPGATHYCFAWIIKEPVMERCSDDGEPSGTAGLPILTTLKKRGLENIVAVVVRYFGGTLLGASGLIRAYADSVRNALDQADIVKYEEGLLIRLVIEYPDLGLIQHRFLFSPEVVVESINY
;
A
#
# COMPACT_ATOMS: atom_id res chain seq x y z
N MET A 1 13.68 -9.84 7.13
CA MET A 1 14.17 -9.11 5.94
C MET A 1 13.37 -7.81 5.80
N ASN A 2 14.03 -6.66 5.83
CA ASN A 2 13.34 -5.37 5.96
C ASN A 2 12.75 -4.88 4.63
N TYR A 3 11.66 -4.12 4.67
CA TYR A 3 11.04 -3.49 3.49
C TYR A 3 10.40 -2.15 3.83
N HIS A 4 10.01 -1.37 2.82
CA HIS A 4 9.22 -0.17 3.02
C HIS A 4 7.80 -0.39 2.51
N SER A 5 6.83 0.11 3.25
CA SER A 5 5.42 0.19 2.84
C SER A 5 4.81 1.43 3.48
N ILE A 6 3.49 1.55 3.48
CA ILE A 6 2.77 2.63 4.14
C ILE A 6 2.16 2.14 5.46
N ARG A 7 2.16 2.97 6.51
CA ARG A 7 1.63 2.57 7.83
C ARG A 7 0.11 2.34 7.81
N HIS A 8 -0.59 3.21 7.10
CA HIS A 8 -2.05 3.22 7.00
C HIS A 8 -2.47 3.41 5.56
N GLU A 9 -3.66 2.93 5.22
CA GLU A 9 -4.25 3.20 3.91
C GLU A 9 -4.46 4.70 3.68
N ILE A 10 -4.40 5.11 2.42
CA ILE A 10 -4.66 6.48 1.99
C ILE A 10 -5.51 6.51 0.74
N VAL A 11 -6.41 7.49 0.67
CA VAL A 11 -7.23 7.78 -0.50
C VAL A 11 -6.97 9.21 -0.94
N THR A 12 -6.61 9.41 -2.20
CA THR A 12 -6.47 10.73 -2.81
C THR A 12 -7.23 10.82 -4.12
N GLU A 13 -7.46 12.04 -4.59
CA GLU A 13 -8.21 12.30 -5.81
C GLU A 13 -7.51 13.36 -6.67
N LEU A 14 -7.46 13.12 -7.98
CA LEU A 14 -7.01 14.07 -8.99
C LEU A 14 -8.05 14.21 -10.11
N GLU A 15 -8.25 15.42 -10.60
CA GLU A 15 -9.00 15.66 -11.83
C GLU A 15 -8.04 16.03 -12.97
N ILE A 16 -8.10 15.30 -14.08
CA ILE A 16 -7.27 15.52 -15.26
C ILE A 16 -8.17 15.52 -16.50
N LYS A 17 -8.26 16.67 -17.18
CA LYS A 17 -9.13 16.86 -18.37
C LYS A 17 -10.57 16.39 -18.11
N LYS A 18 -11.16 16.79 -16.99
CA LYS A 18 -12.51 16.40 -16.51
C LYS A 18 -12.67 14.93 -16.13
N SER A 19 -11.65 14.09 -16.34
CA SER A 19 -11.64 12.73 -15.81
C SER A 19 -11.20 12.76 -14.36
N ARG A 20 -11.93 12.06 -13.51
CA ARG A 20 -11.67 11.96 -12.07
C ARG A 20 -10.95 10.65 -11.78
N PHE A 21 -9.81 10.74 -11.09
CA PHE A 21 -8.97 9.61 -10.71
C PHE A 21 -8.88 9.57 -9.18
N ILE A 22 -9.45 8.52 -8.58
CA ILE A 22 -9.40 8.28 -7.14
C ILE A 22 -8.39 7.17 -6.90
N THR A 23 -7.33 7.45 -6.14
CA THR A 23 -6.29 6.47 -5.84
C THR A 23 -6.43 6.01 -4.40
N TRP A 24 -6.57 4.71 -4.22
CA TRP A 24 -6.53 4.05 -2.92
C TRP A 24 -5.26 3.21 -2.84
N VAL A 25 -4.39 3.53 -1.89
CA VAL A 25 -3.20 2.75 -1.58
C VAL A 25 -3.34 2.17 -0.18
N SER A 26 -3.00 0.91 -0.01
CA SER A 26 -3.13 0.21 1.27
C SER A 26 -1.98 -0.79 1.47
N PRO A 27 -1.45 -0.96 2.70
CA PRO A 27 -0.51 -2.03 2.99
C PRO A 27 -1.24 -3.38 2.96
N ILE A 28 -0.55 -4.42 2.50
CA ILE A 28 -1.10 -5.78 2.41
C ILE A 28 -0.04 -6.80 2.82
N CYS A 29 -0.46 -7.91 3.43
CA CYS A 29 0.41 -9.03 3.77
C CYS A 29 0.18 -10.25 2.86
N SER A 30 -0.86 -10.23 2.03
CA SER A 30 -1.23 -11.40 1.22
C SER A 30 -1.94 -11.02 -0.08
N GLN A 31 -1.95 -11.96 -1.04
CA GLN A 31 -2.74 -11.83 -2.26
C GLN A 31 -4.23 -11.73 -1.94
N ALA A 32 -4.70 -12.46 -0.94
CA ALA A 32 -6.11 -12.44 -0.53
C ALA A 32 -6.56 -11.04 -0.09
N GLU A 33 -5.74 -10.34 0.71
CA GLU A 33 -6.01 -8.95 1.10
C GLU A 33 -6.01 -8.00 -0.10
N ALA A 34 -5.08 -8.17 -1.05
CA ALA A 34 -5.05 -7.37 -2.27
C ALA A 34 -6.37 -7.52 -3.06
N GLU A 35 -6.84 -8.75 -3.27
CA GLU A 35 -8.07 -9.04 -3.99
C GLU A 35 -9.31 -8.53 -3.22
N GLN A 36 -9.31 -8.58 -1.88
CA GLN A 36 -10.36 -7.99 -1.05
C GLN A 36 -10.45 -6.47 -1.23
N ILE A 37 -9.32 -5.76 -1.24
CA ILE A 37 -9.27 -4.30 -1.44
C ILE A 37 -9.72 -3.93 -2.86
N ILE A 38 -9.28 -4.68 -3.87
CA ILE A 38 -9.71 -4.50 -5.27
C ILE A 38 -11.23 -4.70 -5.40
N ALA A 39 -11.79 -5.72 -4.77
CA ALA A 39 -13.24 -5.96 -4.75
C ALA A 39 -13.98 -4.85 -3.99
N ALA A 40 -13.45 -4.41 -2.85
CA ALA A 40 -14.02 -3.32 -2.05
C ALA A 40 -14.04 -1.99 -2.80
N ALA A 41 -13.05 -1.73 -3.68
CA ALA A 41 -13.02 -0.52 -4.49
C ALA A 41 -14.25 -0.39 -5.40
N ARG A 42 -14.73 -1.52 -5.98
CA ARG A 42 -15.94 -1.55 -6.81
C ARG A 42 -17.22 -1.23 -6.02
N GLN A 43 -17.25 -1.61 -4.75
CA GLN A 43 -18.37 -1.31 -3.85
C GLN A 43 -18.31 0.13 -3.35
N ARG A 44 -17.10 0.63 -3.04
CA ARG A 44 -16.87 1.97 -2.48
C ARG A 44 -17.07 3.07 -3.52
N TRP A 45 -16.72 2.83 -4.78
CA TRP A 45 -16.88 3.78 -5.88
C TRP A 45 -17.66 3.18 -7.04
N PRO A 46 -18.96 2.91 -6.88
CA PRO A 46 -19.76 2.28 -7.92
C PRO A 46 -19.86 3.16 -9.17
N GLY A 47 -20.05 2.52 -10.32
CA GLY A 47 -20.24 3.20 -11.61
C GLY A 47 -18.99 3.83 -12.22
N ALA A 48 -17.80 3.62 -11.64
CA ALA A 48 -16.56 4.04 -12.28
C ALA A 48 -16.32 3.27 -13.58
N THR A 49 -15.62 3.91 -14.51
CA THR A 49 -15.31 3.35 -15.84
C THR A 49 -14.27 2.25 -15.75
N HIS A 50 -13.24 2.44 -14.92
CA HIS A 50 -12.14 1.49 -14.74
C HIS A 50 -11.65 1.48 -13.28
N TYR A 51 -11.20 0.33 -12.81
CA TYR A 51 -10.62 0.05 -11.50
C TYR A 51 -9.25 -0.60 -11.70
N CYS A 52 -8.34 0.14 -12.32
CA CYS A 52 -7.00 -0.34 -12.63
C CYS A 52 -6.21 -0.51 -11.32
N PHE A 53 -5.34 -1.50 -11.25
CA PHE A 53 -4.61 -1.76 -10.01
C PHE A 53 -3.21 -2.32 -10.25
N ALA A 54 -2.38 -2.23 -9.22
CA ALA A 54 -1.21 -3.07 -9.08
C ALA A 54 -0.94 -3.38 -7.61
N TRP A 55 -0.30 -4.51 -7.35
CA TRP A 55 0.20 -4.87 -6.02
C TRP A 55 1.55 -5.57 -6.10
N ILE A 56 2.30 -5.48 -5.01
CA ILE A 56 3.61 -6.11 -4.80
C ILE A 56 3.55 -6.81 -3.44
N ILE A 57 3.92 -8.08 -3.41
CA ILE A 57 4.08 -8.89 -2.19
C ILE A 57 5.55 -9.31 -2.13
N LYS A 58 6.17 -9.12 -0.97
CA LYS A 58 7.59 -9.43 -0.76
C LYS A 58 7.82 -10.94 -0.59
N GLU A 59 6.92 -11.64 0.10
CA GLU A 59 7.13 -13.05 0.43
C GLU A 59 5.85 -13.90 0.26
N PRO A 60 5.83 -14.82 -0.74
CA PRO A 60 6.82 -14.93 -1.82
C PRO A 60 6.82 -13.67 -2.71
N VAL A 61 7.94 -13.39 -3.37
CA VAL A 61 8.06 -12.23 -4.28
C VAL A 61 7.07 -12.40 -5.43
N MET A 62 6.00 -11.62 -5.40
CA MET A 62 4.94 -11.65 -6.40
C MET A 62 4.49 -10.23 -6.72
N GLU A 63 4.13 -10.00 -7.97
CA GLU A 63 3.54 -8.74 -8.40
C GLU A 63 2.47 -8.99 -9.46
N ARG A 64 1.47 -8.12 -9.49
CA ARG A 64 0.41 -8.16 -10.49
C ARG A 64 -0.04 -6.74 -10.79
N CYS A 65 -0.45 -6.51 -12.02
CA CYS A 65 -1.17 -5.31 -12.40
C CYS A 65 -2.30 -5.63 -13.38
N SER A 66 -3.26 -4.72 -13.50
CA SER A 66 -4.39 -4.82 -14.42
C SER A 66 -4.78 -3.45 -14.93
N ASP A 67 -5.03 -3.36 -16.23
CA ASP A 67 -5.56 -2.16 -16.89
C ASP A 67 -7.09 -2.04 -16.78
N ASP A 68 -7.81 -3.06 -16.30
CA ASP A 68 -9.28 -3.07 -16.14
C ASP A 68 -10.07 -2.50 -17.34
N GLY A 69 -9.66 -2.81 -18.57
CA GLY A 69 -10.30 -2.34 -19.79
C GLY A 69 -9.76 -1.03 -20.36
N GLU A 70 -8.81 -0.36 -19.69
CA GLU A 70 -7.97 0.65 -20.33
C GLU A 70 -7.11 0.03 -21.45
N PRO A 71 -6.61 0.83 -22.40
CA PRO A 71 -5.65 0.34 -23.39
C PRO A 71 -4.45 -0.35 -22.72
N SER A 72 -4.04 -1.48 -23.29
CA SER A 72 -3.00 -2.35 -22.71
C SER A 72 -1.72 -1.58 -22.36
N GLY A 73 -1.26 -1.75 -21.12
CA GLY A 73 -0.04 -1.15 -20.58
C GLY A 73 -0.16 0.33 -20.22
N THR A 74 -1.35 0.93 -20.29
CA THR A 74 -1.52 2.38 -20.04
C THR A 74 -1.94 2.74 -18.61
N ALA A 75 -2.31 1.76 -17.77
CA ALA A 75 -2.75 1.99 -16.41
C ALA A 75 -2.03 1.12 -15.37
N GLY A 76 -2.21 -0.21 -15.44
CA GLY A 76 -1.66 -1.16 -14.47
C GLY A 76 -0.13 -1.10 -14.38
N LEU A 77 0.55 -1.11 -15.52
CA LEU A 77 2.02 -1.04 -15.57
C LEU A 77 2.58 0.30 -15.02
N PRO A 78 2.01 1.46 -15.36
CA PRO A 78 2.34 2.74 -14.70
C PRO A 78 2.15 2.74 -13.17
N ILE A 79 1.06 2.16 -12.66
CA ILE A 79 0.82 2.02 -11.21
C ILE A 79 1.95 1.17 -10.60
N LEU A 80 2.19 -0.03 -11.14
CA LEU A 80 3.22 -0.94 -10.65
C LEU A 80 4.61 -0.31 -10.67
N THR A 81 4.98 0.32 -11.79
CA THR A 81 6.28 0.97 -11.95
C THR A 81 6.47 2.10 -10.95
N THR A 82 5.40 2.82 -10.59
CA THR A 82 5.45 3.89 -9.59
C THR A 82 5.72 3.35 -8.19
N LEU A 83 5.06 2.26 -7.80
CA LEU A 83 5.32 1.57 -6.53
C LEU A 83 6.77 1.07 -6.45
N LYS A 84 7.25 0.40 -7.51
CA LYS A 84 8.63 -0.10 -7.59
C LYS A 84 9.67 1.02 -7.53
N LYS A 85 9.44 2.14 -8.22
CA LYS A 85 10.33 3.31 -8.17
C LYS A 85 10.41 3.95 -6.79
N ARG A 86 9.36 3.82 -5.97
CA ARG A 86 9.33 4.25 -4.57
C ARG A 86 9.92 3.21 -3.61
N GLY A 87 10.33 2.04 -4.12
CA GLY A 87 10.90 0.96 -3.32
C GLY A 87 9.92 0.34 -2.33
N LEU A 88 8.62 0.38 -2.64
CA LEU A 88 7.57 -0.13 -1.77
C LEU A 88 7.23 -1.58 -2.09
N GLU A 89 7.01 -2.38 -1.05
CA GLU A 89 6.62 -3.78 -1.11
C GLU A 89 5.45 -4.03 -0.15
N ASN A 90 4.76 -5.18 -0.25
CA ASN A 90 3.61 -5.49 0.60
C ASN A 90 2.56 -4.36 0.55
N ILE A 91 2.17 -4.02 -0.67
CA ILE A 91 1.37 -2.83 -0.97
C ILE A 91 0.45 -3.09 -2.16
N VAL A 92 -0.75 -2.53 -2.12
CA VAL A 92 -1.70 -2.47 -3.25
C VAL A 92 -2.05 -1.02 -3.53
N ALA A 93 -2.19 -0.69 -4.81
CA ALA A 93 -2.76 0.56 -5.28
C ALA A 93 -3.88 0.26 -6.29
N VAL A 94 -5.06 0.83 -6.05
CA VAL A 94 -6.21 0.81 -6.96
C VAL A 94 -6.49 2.24 -7.40
N VAL A 95 -6.49 2.48 -8.70
CA VAL A 95 -6.84 3.77 -9.29
C VAL A 95 -8.17 3.64 -10.00
N VAL A 96 -9.19 4.24 -9.40
CA VAL A 96 -10.56 4.28 -9.89
C VAL A 96 -10.73 5.49 -10.79
N ARG A 97 -11.17 5.26 -12.03
CA ARG A 97 -11.34 6.32 -13.03
C ARG A 97 -12.80 6.48 -13.40
N TYR A 98 -13.30 7.72 -13.31
CA TYR A 98 -14.53 8.15 -13.98
C TYR A 98 -14.19 8.93 -15.25
N PHE A 99 -14.72 8.50 -16.39
CA PHE A 99 -14.47 9.17 -17.66
C PHE A 99 -15.14 10.55 -17.74
N GLY A 100 -14.36 11.57 -18.11
CA GLY A 100 -14.80 12.98 -18.16
C GLY A 100 -15.29 13.48 -19.51
N GLY A 101 -15.53 12.59 -20.47
CA GLY A 101 -15.93 12.95 -21.83
C GLY A 101 -14.80 13.39 -22.77
N THR A 102 -13.57 13.56 -22.27
CA THR A 102 -12.39 13.93 -23.08
C THR A 102 -11.32 12.84 -23.03
N LEU A 103 -10.89 12.37 -24.20
CA LEU A 103 -9.83 11.35 -24.30
C LEU A 103 -8.46 11.94 -23.92
N LEU A 104 -7.69 11.17 -23.15
CA LEU A 104 -6.33 11.51 -22.73
C LEU A 104 -5.25 11.05 -23.73
N GLY A 105 -5.55 10.05 -24.55
CA GLY A 105 -4.57 9.32 -25.36
C GLY A 105 -3.66 8.43 -24.49
N ALA A 106 -2.95 7.48 -25.11
CA ALA A 106 -2.16 6.48 -24.38
C ALA A 106 -1.08 7.11 -23.47
N SER A 107 -0.33 8.10 -23.99
CA SER A 107 0.68 8.82 -23.20
C SER A 107 0.08 9.65 -22.06
N GLY A 108 -1.14 10.18 -22.26
CA GLY A 108 -1.87 10.90 -21.23
C GLY A 108 -2.37 9.99 -20.11
N LEU A 109 -2.83 8.79 -20.45
CA LEU A 109 -3.23 7.77 -19.47
C LEU A 109 -2.04 7.31 -18.63
N ILE A 110 -0.93 6.95 -19.28
CA ILE A 110 0.31 6.53 -18.61
C ILE A 110 0.73 7.56 -17.55
N ARG A 111 0.70 8.84 -17.92
CA ARG A 111 1.02 9.93 -16.99
C ARG A 111 -0.02 10.06 -15.89
N ALA A 112 -1.31 10.10 -16.22
CA ALA A 112 -2.39 10.24 -15.26
C ALA A 112 -2.36 9.15 -14.17
N TYR A 113 -2.20 7.88 -14.54
CA TYR A 113 -2.12 6.79 -13.57
C TYR A 113 -0.86 6.87 -12.70
N ALA A 114 0.30 7.17 -13.29
CA ALA A 114 1.53 7.34 -12.53
C ALA A 114 1.51 8.57 -11.61
N ASP A 115 0.92 9.69 -12.06
CA ASP A 115 0.76 10.92 -11.26
C ASP A 115 -0.21 10.69 -10.10
N SER A 116 -1.31 9.97 -10.32
CA SER A 116 -2.30 9.67 -9.27
C SER A 116 -1.69 8.85 -8.13
N VAL A 117 -0.93 7.80 -8.46
CA VAL A 117 -0.19 7.00 -7.46
C VAL A 117 0.90 7.81 -6.78
N ARG A 118 1.67 8.61 -7.52
CA ARG A 118 2.69 9.48 -6.91
C ARG A 118 2.08 10.46 -5.91
N ASN A 119 0.97 11.09 -6.27
CA ASN A 119 0.27 12.03 -5.40
C ASN A 119 -0.23 11.35 -4.10
N ALA A 120 -0.72 10.12 -4.18
CA ALA A 120 -1.09 9.35 -3.00
C ALA A 120 0.13 9.03 -2.11
N LEU A 121 1.22 8.58 -2.71
CA LEU A 121 2.44 8.22 -1.99
C LEU A 121 3.18 9.42 -1.39
N ASP A 122 3.08 10.61 -1.98
CA ASP A 122 3.63 11.86 -1.41
C ASP A 122 2.90 12.30 -0.13
N GLN A 123 1.69 11.80 0.09
CA GLN A 123 0.88 12.09 1.28
C GLN A 123 0.84 10.93 2.28
N ALA A 124 1.40 9.76 1.90
CA ALA A 124 1.38 8.57 2.74
C ALA A 124 2.49 8.59 3.79
N ASP A 125 2.22 8.03 4.97
CA ASP A 125 3.24 7.75 5.99
C ASP A 125 4.04 6.51 5.59
N ILE A 126 5.13 6.70 4.84
CA ILE A 126 6.03 5.61 4.42
C ILE A 126 6.90 5.21 5.59
N VAL A 127 6.85 3.93 5.95
CA VAL A 127 7.59 3.35 7.08
C VAL A 127 8.40 2.14 6.65
N LYS A 128 9.49 1.89 7.38
CA LYS A 128 10.27 0.66 7.26
C LYS A 128 9.65 -0.41 8.16
N TYR A 129 9.30 -1.54 7.56
CA TYR A 129 8.92 -2.75 8.26
C TYR A 129 10.16 -3.61 8.48
N GLU A 130 10.32 -4.07 9.72
CA GLU A 130 11.37 -4.98 10.13
C GLU A 130 10.73 -6.24 10.71
N GLU A 131 11.36 -7.38 10.51
CA GLU A 131 10.89 -8.63 11.13
C GLU A 131 11.12 -8.54 12.64
N GLY A 132 10.02 -8.59 13.38
CA GLY A 132 10.03 -8.71 14.83
C GLY A 132 9.49 -10.06 15.26
N LEU A 133 9.98 -10.54 16.40
CA LEU A 133 9.36 -11.66 17.09
C LEU A 133 8.55 -11.10 18.27
N LEU A 134 7.24 -11.32 18.25
CA LEU A 134 6.41 -11.03 19.40
C LEU A 134 6.60 -12.13 20.45
N ILE A 135 7.22 -11.79 21.57
CA ILE A 135 7.50 -12.73 22.67
C ILE A 135 6.67 -12.33 23.88
N ARG A 136 6.02 -13.31 24.50
CA ARG A 136 5.47 -13.17 25.85
C ARG A 136 6.46 -13.76 26.85
N LEU A 137 6.93 -12.94 27.78
CA LEU A 137 7.76 -13.38 28.90
C LEU A 137 6.92 -13.41 30.18
N VAL A 138 7.01 -14.52 30.91
CA VAL A 138 6.47 -14.65 32.26
C VAL A 138 7.67 -14.85 33.18
N ILE A 139 7.80 -13.97 34.17
CA ILE A 139 8.92 -13.96 35.11
C ILE A 139 8.38 -13.86 36.53
N GLU A 140 9.19 -14.26 37.50
CA GLU A 140 8.86 -13.97 38.89
C GLU A 140 9.10 -12.49 39.17
N TYR A 141 8.30 -11.90 40.08
CA TYR A 141 8.41 -10.49 40.44
C TYR A 141 9.83 -10.04 40.84
N PRO A 142 10.65 -10.86 41.55
CA PRO A 142 12.04 -10.51 41.87
C PRO A 142 12.94 -10.30 40.64
N ASP A 143 12.66 -10.93 39.50
CA ASP A 143 13.49 -10.85 38.29
C ASP A 143 13.21 -9.61 37.43
N LEU A 144 12.11 -8.89 37.71
CA LEU A 144 11.65 -7.76 36.89
C LEU A 144 12.73 -6.70 36.71
N GLY A 145 13.42 -6.30 37.78
CA GLY A 145 14.44 -5.25 37.72
C GLY A 145 15.63 -5.65 36.83
N LEU A 146 16.03 -6.93 36.88
CA LEU A 146 17.11 -7.47 36.06
C LEU A 146 16.71 -7.46 34.58
N ILE A 147 15.50 -7.93 34.27
CA ILE A 147 14.98 -8.02 32.90
C ILE A 147 14.75 -6.63 32.31
N GLN A 148 14.20 -5.70 33.08
CA GLN A 148 14.05 -4.30 32.66
C GLN A 148 15.41 -3.70 32.27
N HIS A 149 16.39 -3.78 33.17
CA HIS A 149 17.71 -3.18 32.96
C HIS A 149 18.48 -3.82 31.80
N ARG A 150 18.46 -5.15 31.67
CA ARG A 150 19.29 -5.86 30.68
C ARG A 150 18.66 -6.04 29.32
N PHE A 151 17.33 -6.08 29.25
CA PHE A 151 16.63 -6.51 28.03
C PHE A 151 15.65 -5.44 27.55
N LEU A 152 14.75 -4.97 28.42
CA LEU A 152 13.66 -4.07 27.98
C LEU A 152 14.13 -2.66 27.64
N PHE A 153 15.30 -2.21 28.13
CA PHE A 153 15.89 -0.93 27.72
C PHE A 153 16.83 -1.04 26.51
N SER A 154 16.95 -2.21 25.89
CA SER A 154 17.67 -2.32 24.62
C SER A 154 16.89 -1.58 23.52
N PRO A 155 17.55 -0.77 22.66
CA PRO A 155 16.87 -0.01 21.61
C PRO A 155 16.17 -0.89 20.56
N GLU A 156 16.48 -2.18 20.52
CA GLU A 156 15.88 -3.18 19.62
C GLU A 156 14.61 -3.83 20.22
N VAL A 157 14.30 -3.59 21.49
CA VAL A 157 13.18 -4.20 22.20
C VAL A 157 12.06 -3.19 22.38
N VAL A 158 10.90 -3.48 21.78
CA VAL A 158 9.68 -2.71 21.97
C VAL A 158 8.77 -3.45 22.95
N VAL A 159 8.40 -2.79 24.04
CA VAL A 159 7.47 -3.35 25.04
C VAL A 159 6.05 -2.92 24.71
N GLU A 160 5.20 -3.85 24.30
CA GLU A 160 3.77 -3.57 24.05
C GLU A 160 2.99 -3.33 25.35
N SER A 161 3.19 -4.20 26.36
CA SER A 161 2.48 -4.11 27.63
C SER A 161 3.21 -4.88 28.73
N ILE A 162 2.99 -4.48 29.99
CA ILE A 162 3.44 -5.18 31.20
C ILE A 162 2.23 -5.38 32.09
N ASN A 163 1.99 -6.62 32.52
CA ASN A 163 0.95 -6.97 33.48
C ASN A 163 1.65 -7.44 34.77
N TYR A 164 1.28 -6.84 35.91
CA TYR A 164 1.84 -7.13 37.23
C TYR A 164 0.97 -8.10 38.02
#